data_AF-A0A2V5PB19-F1
#
_entry.id   AF-A0A2V5PB19-F1
#
_cell.length_a   1.000
_cell.length_b   1.000
_cell.length_c   1.000
_cell.angle_alpha   90.00
_cell.angle_beta   90.00
_cell.angle_gamma   90.00
#
_symmetry.space_group_name_H-M   'P 1'
#
loop_
_entity.id
_entity.type
_entity.pdbx_description
1 polymer ?
#
loop_
_entity_poly.entity_id
_entity_poly.type
_entity_poly.pdbx_seq_one_letter_code
_entity_poly.pdbx_strand_id
1 'polypeptide(L)'
;MKSREDLPKEIAVLMGGPGSERDVSLATGRGVSKALRSLGMKVAEIDVQNKDFELPGDVDLAFITIHGTFGEDGQLQRILERRGVA
;
A
#
# COMPACT_ATOMS: atom_id res chain seq x y z
N MET A 1 17.72 -16.06 5.01
CA MET A 1 16.65 -15.87 4.01
C MET A 1 15.35 -16.25 4.69
N LYS A 2 14.33 -15.38 4.73
CA LYS A 2 13.01 -15.73 5.31
C LYS A 2 12.35 -16.84 4.46
N SER A 3 11.65 -17.78 5.10
CA SER A 3 10.93 -18.83 4.36
C SER A 3 9.68 -18.24 3.70
N ARG A 4 9.06 -18.97 2.78
CA ARG A 4 7.79 -18.55 2.16
C ARG A 4 6.64 -18.47 3.17
N GLU A 5 6.74 -19.17 4.30
CA GLU A 5 5.75 -19.11 5.39
C GLU A 5 5.88 -17.84 6.24
N ASP A 6 7.04 -17.18 6.21
CA ASP A 6 7.31 -15.92 6.90
C ASP A 6 6.88 -14.67 6.10
N LEU A 7 6.36 -14.87 4.89
CA LEU A 7 5.88 -13.77 4.03
C LEU A 7 4.48 -13.33 4.48
N PRO A 8 4.17 -12.02 4.38
CA PRO A 8 2.87 -11.49 4.75
C PRO A 8 1.77 -12.20 3.96
N LYS A 9 0.70 -12.60 4.65
CA LYS A 9 -0.42 -13.34 4.08
C LYS A 9 -1.23 -12.50 3.09
N GLU A 10 -1.21 -11.18 3.27
CA GLU A 10 -1.83 -10.19 2.39
C GLU A 10 -0.98 -8.93 2.35
N ILE A 11 -0.83 -8.36 1.15
CA ILE A 11 -0.13 -7.09 0.92
C ILE A 11 -1.16 -6.02 0.61
N ALA A 12 -1.18 -4.93 1.38
CA ALA A 12 -1.97 -3.76 0.99
C ALA A 12 -1.21 -2.94 -0.05
N VAL A 13 -1.84 -2.59 -1.16
CA VAL A 13 -1.29 -1.64 -2.14
C VAL A 13 -2.05 -0.32 -1.96
N LEU A 14 -1.33 0.69 -1.45
CA LEU A 14 -1.89 2.00 -1.16
C LEU A 14 -1.69 2.91 -2.36
N MET A 15 -2.79 3.37 -2.94
CA MET A 15 -2.80 4.16 -4.18
C MET A 15 -3.76 5.34 -4.09
N GLY A 16 -3.65 6.25 -5.05
CA GLY A 16 -4.41 7.50 -5.09
C GLY A 16 -3.69 8.62 -4.35
N GLY A 17 -4.15 8.92 -3.15
CA GLY A 17 -3.72 10.08 -2.35
C GLY A 17 -4.54 11.34 -2.62
N PRO A 18 -4.41 12.36 -1.74
CA PRO A 18 -5.09 13.67 -1.87
C PRO A 18 -4.37 14.64 -2.83
N GLY A 19 -3.17 14.29 -3.33
CA GLY A 19 -2.33 15.15 -4.16
C GLY A 19 -2.75 15.21 -5.63
N SER A 20 -2.10 16.10 -6.39
CA SER A 20 -2.36 16.29 -7.83
C SER A 20 -1.95 15.10 -8.71
N GLU A 21 -1.13 14.19 -8.19
CA GLU A 21 -0.60 13.02 -8.92
C GLU A 21 -1.46 11.75 -8.72
N ARG A 22 -2.70 11.93 -8.23
CA ARG A 22 -3.62 10.84 -7.88
C ARG A 22 -3.82 9.82 -9.01
N ASP A 23 -4.08 10.26 -10.23
CA ASP A 23 -4.34 9.35 -11.35
C ASP A 23 -3.11 8.52 -11.72
N VAL A 24 -1.92 9.11 -11.60
CA VAL A 24 -0.64 8.41 -11.77
C VAL A 24 -0.49 7.35 -10.69
N SER A 25 -0.74 7.70 -9.42
CA SER A 25 -0.69 6.76 -8.30
C SER A 25 -1.65 5.57 -8.49
N LEU A 26 -2.89 5.82 -8.93
CA LEU A 26 -3.88 4.77 -9.21
C LEU A 26 -3.43 3.84 -10.33
N ALA A 27 -2.84 4.39 -11.41
CA ALA A 27 -2.31 3.58 -12.50
C ALA A 27 -1.13 2.71 -12.04
N THR A 28 -0.20 3.28 -11.26
CA THR A 28 0.93 2.55 -10.66
C THR A 28 0.42 1.43 -9.73
N GLY A 29 -0.50 1.75 -8.83
CA GLY A 29 -1.08 0.79 -7.87
C GLY A 29 -1.74 -0.41 -8.54
N ARG A 30 -2.50 -0.19 -9.62
CA ARG A 30 -3.08 -1.29 -10.42
C ARG A 30 -2.02 -2.15 -11.09
N GLY A 31 -0.95 -1.54 -11.60
CA GLY A 31 0.19 -2.25 -12.20
C GLY A 31 0.90 -3.15 -11.18
N VAL A 32 1.22 -2.60 -10.00
CA VAL A 32 1.84 -3.34 -8.89
C VAL A 32 0.93 -4.49 -8.43
N SER A 33 -0.36 -4.22 -8.23
CA SER A 33 -1.32 -5.23 -7.79
C SER A 33 -1.42 -6.39 -8.78
N LYS A 34 -1.47 -6.10 -10.08
CA LYS A 34 -1.45 -7.13 -11.13
C LYS A 34 -0.19 -8.00 -11.06
N ALA A 35 0.98 -7.38 -10.89
CA ALA A 35 2.25 -8.11 -10.79
C ALA A 35 2.30 -8.99 -9.53
N LEU A 36 1.93 -8.46 -8.37
CA LEU A 36 1.89 -9.23 -7.12
C LEU A 36 0.91 -10.41 -7.19
N ARG A 37 -0.30 -10.18 -7.72
CA ARG A 37 -1.28 -11.25 -7.97
C ARG A 37 -0.74 -12.32 -8.93
N SER A 38 0.00 -11.95 -9.97
CA SER A 38 0.61 -12.92 -10.89
C SER A 38 1.68 -13.81 -10.24
N LEU A 39 2.25 -13.37 -9.11
CA LEU A 39 3.17 -14.15 -8.29
C LEU A 39 2.47 -15.02 -7.23
N GLY A 40 1.13 -15.03 -7.23
CA GLY A 40 0.31 -15.80 -6.29
C GLY A 40 0.07 -15.13 -4.94
N MET A 41 0.39 -13.84 -4.80
CA MET A 41 0.16 -13.10 -3.54
C MET A 41 -1.30 -12.64 -3.43
N LYS A 42 -1.83 -12.63 -2.20
CA LYS A 42 -3.09 -11.95 -1.88
C LYS A 42 -2.82 -10.44 -1.76
N VAL A 43 -3.65 -9.64 -2.42
CA VAL A 43 -3.48 -8.19 -2.48
C VAL A 43 -4.79 -7.48 -2.16
N ALA A 44 -4.74 -6.54 -1.24
CA ALA A 44 -5.80 -5.58 -0.95
C ALA A 44 -5.45 -4.23 -1.58
N GLU A 45 -6.29 -3.74 -2.49
CA GLU A 45 -6.11 -2.44 -3.13
C GLU A 45 -6.85 -1.38 -2.31
N ILE A 46 -6.13 -0.38 -1.80
CA ILE A 46 -6.69 0.67 -0.96
C ILE A 46 -6.53 2.02 -1.65
N ASP A 47 -7.65 2.60 -2.06
CA ASP A 47 -7.70 3.97 -2.57
C ASP A 47 -7.70 4.95 -1.38
N VAL A 48 -6.52 5.48 -1.08
CA VAL A 48 -6.33 6.39 0.03
C VAL A 48 -6.71 7.80 -0.41
N GLN A 49 -7.70 8.40 0.26
CA GLN A 49 -8.11 9.79 -0.04
C GLN A 49 -7.60 10.78 1.01
N ASN A 50 -7.35 10.32 2.24
CA ASN A 50 -6.87 11.12 3.36
C ASN A 50 -6.30 10.19 4.46
N LYS A 51 -5.92 10.76 5.61
CA LYS A 51 -5.31 10.05 6.75
C LYS A 51 -6.20 8.99 7.42
N ASP A 52 -7.52 9.02 7.20
CA ASP A 52 -8.52 8.19 7.86
C ASP A 52 -8.83 6.91 7.05
N PHE A 53 -7.94 6.52 6.14
CA PHE A 53 -8.06 5.26 5.40
C PHE A 53 -7.96 4.03 6.32
N GLU A 54 -8.64 2.96 5.93
CA GLU A 54 -8.66 1.69 6.65
C GLU A 54 -7.78 0.65 5.96
N LEU A 55 -7.25 -0.28 6.75
CA LEU A 55 -6.54 -1.47 6.27
C LEU A 55 -7.31 -2.71 6.71
N PRO A 56 -7.28 -3.81 5.94
CA PRO A 56 -7.73 -5.10 6.43
C PRO A 56 -6.97 -5.50 7.70
N GLY A 57 -7.62 -6.26 8.59
CA GLY A 57 -7.08 -6.55 9.92
C GLY A 57 -5.85 -7.46 9.96
N ASP A 58 -5.51 -8.14 8.87
CA ASP A 58 -4.41 -9.10 8.74
C ASP A 58 -3.26 -8.62 7.82
N VAL A 59 -3.15 -7.31 7.58
CA VAL A 59 -2.08 -6.73 6.77
C VAL A 59 -0.92 -6.24 7.64
N ASP A 60 0.25 -6.86 7.44
CA ASP A 60 1.51 -6.47 8.08
C ASP A 60 2.48 -5.75 7.14
N LEU A 61 2.16 -5.67 5.83
CA LEU A 61 3.01 -5.05 4.81
C LEU A 61 2.17 -4.18 3.85
N ALA A 62 2.58 -2.93 3.65
CA ALA A 62 2.00 -2.02 2.68
C ALA A 62 3.00 -1.64 1.57
N PHE A 63 2.56 -1.75 0.32
CA PHE A 63 3.26 -1.20 -0.84
C PHE A 63 2.67 0.17 -1.18
N ILE A 64 3.45 1.24 -0.97
CA ILE A 64 3.02 2.62 -1.22
C ILE A 64 3.27 2.99 -2.67
N THR A 65 2.22 3.43 -3.38
CA THR A 65 2.33 3.99 -4.74
C THR A 65 1.82 5.43 -4.84
N ILE A 66 1.61 6.10 -3.70
CA ILE A 66 1.14 7.49 -3.62
C ILE A 66 2.31 8.44 -3.81
N HIS A 67 2.19 9.35 -4.78
CA HIS A 67 3.21 10.32 -5.16
C HIS A 67 2.99 11.67 -4.49
N GLY A 68 4.07 12.44 -4.31
CA GLY A 68 4.02 13.80 -3.80
C GLY A 68 3.63 13.91 -2.33
N THR A 69 2.94 15.01 -1.99
CA THR A 69 2.49 15.28 -0.61
C THR A 69 1.65 14.13 -0.07
N PHE A 70 1.75 13.88 1.23
CA PHE A 70 1.16 12.76 1.97
C PHE A 70 1.83 11.39 1.71
N GLY A 71 2.15 11.06 0.45
CA GLY A 71 2.75 9.77 0.07
C GLY A 71 4.27 9.70 0.21
N GLU A 72 4.99 10.73 -0.24
CA GLU A 72 6.45 10.76 -0.32
C GLU A 72 7.10 11.71 0.71
N ASP A 73 6.29 12.44 1.48
CA ASP A 73 6.74 13.42 2.48
C ASP A 73 6.84 12.88 3.92
N GLY A 74 6.64 11.57 4.11
CA GLY A 74 6.75 10.89 5.40
C GLY A 74 5.45 10.81 6.22
N GLN A 75 4.36 11.47 5.80
CA GLN A 75 3.11 11.45 6.57
C GLN A 75 2.47 10.06 6.61
N LEU A 76 2.30 9.43 5.45
CA LEU A 76 1.72 8.09 5.33
C LEU A 76 2.59 7.03 6.04
N GLN A 77 3.90 7.10 5.87
CA GLN A 77 4.87 6.21 6.53
C GLN A 77 4.68 6.25 8.05
N ARG A 78 4.58 7.44 8.64
CA ARG A 78 4.36 7.59 10.07
C ARG A 78 2.98 7.12 10.54
N ILE A 79 1.98 7.10 9.67
CA ILE A 79 0.67 6.46 9.96
C ILE A 79 0.83 4.94 10.01
N LEU A 80 1.52 4.35 9.02
CA LEU A 80 1.73 2.91 8.91
C LEU A 80 2.60 2.38 10.07
N GLU A 81 3.68 3.08 10.42
CA GLU A 81 4.53 2.76 11.57
C GLU A 81 3.72 2.68 12.87
N ARG A 82 2.84 3.64 13.12
CA ARG A 82 1.95 3.63 14.31
C ARG A 82 0.93 2.50 14.29
N ARG A 83 0.59 1.99 13.11
CA ARG A 83 -0.31 0.84 12.92
C ARG A 83 0.44 -0.50 12.94
N GLY A 84 1.77 -0.48 13.08
CA GLY A 84 2.59 -1.69 13.06
C GLY A 84 2.75 -2.33 11.68
N VAL A 85 2.48 -1.57 10.61
CA VAL A 85 2.57 -2.03 9.23
C VAL A 85 3.93 -1.64 8.67
N ALA A 86 4.65 -2.62 8.10
CA ALA A 86 5.91 -2.43 7.41
C ALA A 86 5.74 -1.78 6.03
#